data_AF-A0A7J8LKS6-F1
#
_entry.id   AF-A0A7J8LKS6-F1
#
_cell.length_a   1.000
_cell.length_b   1.000
_cell.length_c   1.000
_cell.angle_alpha   90.00
_cell.angle_beta   90.00
_cell.angle_gamma   90.00
#
_symmetry.space_group_name_H-M   'P 1'
#
loop_
_entity.id
_entity.type
_entity.pdbx_description
1 polymer ?
#
loop_
_entity_poly.entity_id
_entity_poly.type
_entity_poly.pdbx_seq_one_letter_code
_entity_poly.pdbx_strand_id
1 'polypeptide(L)'
;RNELARKVAKDFLLDLQSGTLDLSPSVNALSSNKSGQTSDPNSEDEAEVGGKRRWHGRGPAKETDVSAALKAHPVSADPRRIEIDIEQAQGLVCKLDSEKGIEENILRGSDNNKINRDKSHGSLTGPVIIVRGLTTVKGLEGVELLDTLITYLWRVHGLDYYGMIETNEAKGLRHVRAEGKRSDVTGNGSEWEKKLDSHWQERLRSQDPLELMTAKDKIDAAAIEAFNPFVRKIRDEKYGWKYGCGAKGCTKLFHAAEFVHKHLKLKHPELVVELTSKVSEELYFQNYMK
;
A
#
# COMPACT_ATOMS: atom_id res chain seq x y z
N ARG A 1 1.27 -9.07 0.57
CA ARG A 1 1.13 -7.60 0.65
C ARG A 1 -0.19 -7.17 1.29
N ASN A 2 -1.34 -7.42 0.65
CA ASN A 2 -2.63 -6.85 1.09
C ASN A 2 -3.03 -7.29 2.50
N GLU A 3 -2.80 -8.57 2.84
CA GLU A 3 -3.06 -9.08 4.19
C GLU A 3 -2.18 -8.43 5.27
N LEU A 4 -0.89 -8.27 4.98
CA LEU A 4 0.03 -7.56 5.87
C LEU A 4 -0.42 -6.11 6.06
N ALA A 5 -0.76 -5.41 4.97
CA ALA A 5 -1.26 -4.04 5.03
C ALA A 5 -2.53 -3.93 5.89
N ARG A 6 -3.49 -4.85 5.74
CA ARG A 6 -4.70 -4.89 6.58
C ARG A 6 -4.37 -5.09 8.06
N LYS A 7 -3.40 -5.95 8.39
CA LYS A 7 -2.97 -6.16 9.76
C LYS A 7 -2.31 -4.90 10.34
N VAL A 8 -1.33 -4.35 9.64
CA VAL A 8 -0.60 -3.14 10.07
C VAL A 8 -1.54 -1.94 10.17
N ALA A 9 -2.54 -1.82 9.28
CA ALA A 9 -3.57 -0.77 9.38
C ALA A 9 -4.38 -0.89 10.67
N LYS A 10 -4.80 -2.11 11.04
CA LYS A 10 -5.52 -2.32 12.31
C LYS A 10 -4.67 -1.94 13.51
N ASP A 11 -3.41 -2.40 13.55
CA ASP A 11 -2.49 -2.08 14.64
C ASP A 11 -2.25 -0.56 14.72
N PHE A 12 -2.03 0.10 13.59
CA PHE A 12 -1.86 1.56 13.51
C PHE A 12 -3.08 2.33 14.04
N LEU A 13 -4.29 1.90 13.68
CA LEU A 13 -5.52 2.57 14.11
C LEU A 13 -5.79 2.35 15.61
N LEU A 14 -5.41 1.20 16.17
CA LEU A 14 -5.46 0.95 17.61
C LEU A 14 -4.48 1.84 18.37
N ASP A 15 -3.26 2.01 17.87
CA ASP A 15 -2.25 2.91 18.45
C ASP A 15 -2.73 4.37 18.38
N LEU A 16 -3.39 4.75 17.28
CA LEU A 16 -3.99 6.08 17.13
C LEU A 16 -5.13 6.33 18.12
N GLN A 17 -6.03 5.35 18.31
CA GLN A 17 -7.15 5.45 19.26
C GLN A 17 -6.71 5.41 20.72
N SER A 18 -5.60 4.74 21.03
CA SER A 18 -5.00 4.71 22.37
C SER A 18 -4.10 5.92 22.66
N GLY A 19 -3.80 6.75 21.65
CA GLY A 19 -2.90 7.90 21.77
C GLY A 19 -1.42 7.51 21.92
N THR A 20 -1.05 6.27 21.58
CA THR A 20 0.33 5.75 21.67
C THR A 20 1.06 5.79 20.33
N LEU A 21 0.40 6.29 19.27
CA LEU A 21 0.97 6.37 17.93
C LEU A 21 2.23 7.25 17.88
N ASP A 22 3.34 6.62 17.51
CA ASP A 22 4.58 7.30 17.16
C ASP A 22 4.53 7.86 15.73
N LEU A 23 4.82 9.13 15.54
CA LEU A 23 4.85 9.80 14.23
C LEU A 23 6.25 9.82 13.57
N SER A 24 7.21 9.07 14.10
CA SER A 24 8.56 8.99 13.53
C SER A 24 8.58 8.60 12.03
N PRO A 25 9.61 9.04 11.26
CA PRO A 25 9.76 8.70 9.85
C PRO A 25 10.09 7.23 9.59
N SER A 26 10.34 6.44 10.63
CA SER A 26 10.64 5.02 10.53
C SER A 26 9.43 4.21 10.04
N VAL A 27 9.72 3.21 9.20
CA VAL A 27 8.73 2.22 8.75
C VAL A 27 8.22 1.35 9.91
N ASN A 28 9.07 1.06 10.89
CA ASN A 28 8.70 0.36 12.11
C ASN A 28 8.47 1.38 13.22
N ALA A 29 7.35 1.26 13.95
CA ALA A 29 7.16 2.03 15.18
C ALA A 29 8.28 1.66 16.17
N LEU A 30 8.83 2.67 16.87
CA LEU A 30 9.71 2.42 17.99
C LEU A 30 8.91 1.69 19.06
N SER A 31 9.19 0.40 19.26
CA SER A 31 8.47 -0.40 20.26
C SER A 31 8.78 0.16 21.65
N SER A 32 7.81 0.85 22.24
CA SER A 32 7.88 1.34 23.61
C SER A 32 7.43 0.25 24.58
N ASN A 33 8.07 -0.94 24.61
CA ASN A 33 7.86 -1.90 25.69
C ASN A 33 8.98 -2.96 25.79
N LYS A 34 9.87 -2.82 26.78
CA LYS A 34 10.01 -3.73 27.96
C LYS A 34 11.29 -3.39 28.76
N SER A 35 11.24 -2.29 29.52
CA SER A 35 12.10 -2.15 30.71
C SER A 35 11.57 -3.10 31.77
N GLY A 36 12.09 -4.32 31.79
CA GLY A 36 11.73 -5.36 32.74
C GLY A 36 12.88 -6.35 32.83
N GLN A 37 14.04 -5.87 33.27
CA GLN A 37 15.12 -6.74 33.74
C GLN A 37 14.60 -7.48 34.97
N THR A 38 14.23 -8.74 34.80
CA THR A 38 14.22 -9.70 35.90
C THR A 38 15.67 -9.96 36.26
N SER A 39 16.19 -9.21 37.23
CA SER A 39 17.42 -9.54 37.93
C SER A 39 17.15 -10.73 38.84
N ASP A 40 17.86 -11.84 38.63
CA ASP A 40 18.15 -12.79 39.70
C ASP A 40 19.67 -13.05 39.75
N PRO A 41 20.26 -13.18 40.95
CA PRO A 41 21.70 -13.07 41.16
C PRO A 41 22.36 -14.44 41.23
N ASN A 42 23.55 -14.61 40.63
CA ASN A 42 24.55 -15.53 41.20
C ASN A 42 25.98 -15.25 40.71
N SER A 43 26.74 -14.58 41.58
CA SER A 43 28.05 -14.99 42.13
C SER A 43 29.09 -15.71 41.25
N GLU A 44 30.13 -14.94 40.85
CA GLU A 44 31.60 -15.19 40.90
C GLU A 44 32.20 -16.61 40.80
N ASP A 45 33.09 -16.86 39.82
CA ASP A 45 34.55 -17.06 40.04
C ASP A 45 35.38 -17.05 38.71
N GLU A 46 36.64 -16.63 38.83
CA GLU A 46 37.63 -16.25 37.80
C GLU A 46 38.35 -17.43 37.10
N ALA A 47 38.82 -17.22 35.85
CA ALA A 47 40.18 -17.55 35.38
C ALA A 47 40.36 -17.36 33.85
N GLU A 48 41.42 -16.62 33.49
CA GLU A 48 41.95 -16.46 32.12
C GLU A 48 42.40 -17.79 31.47
N VAL A 49 42.29 -17.89 30.13
CA VAL A 49 43.40 -18.18 29.18
C VAL A 49 42.88 -18.23 27.73
N GLY A 50 43.49 -17.39 26.87
CA GLY A 50 43.90 -17.66 25.49
C GLY A 50 42.92 -18.24 24.44
N GLY A 51 42.62 -17.46 23.39
CA GLY A 51 42.20 -18.06 22.11
C GLY A 51 41.42 -17.16 21.14
N LYS A 52 42.00 -16.92 19.97
CA LYS A 52 41.44 -16.25 18.78
C LYS A 52 39.93 -16.53 18.52
N ARG A 53 39.12 -15.46 18.43
CA ARG A 53 38.15 -15.18 17.35
C ARG A 53 37.44 -13.84 17.64
N ARG A 54 37.76 -12.79 16.88
CA ARG A 54 37.10 -11.49 16.95
C ARG A 54 35.73 -11.58 16.26
N TRP A 55 34.78 -12.23 16.93
CA TRP A 55 33.35 -12.14 16.60
C TRP A 55 32.81 -10.89 17.28
N HIS A 56 32.76 -9.78 16.55
CA HIS A 56 32.11 -8.57 17.07
C HIS A 56 30.60 -8.81 17.09
N GLY A 57 30.12 -9.05 18.30
CA GLY A 57 28.72 -9.17 18.64
C GLY A 57 27.93 -7.98 18.12
N ARG A 58 26.85 -8.32 17.42
CA ARG A 58 25.80 -7.42 16.96
C ARG A 58 25.23 -6.71 18.19
N GLY A 59 25.64 -5.46 18.39
CA GLY A 59 25.10 -4.58 19.43
C GLY A 59 23.60 -4.31 19.23
N PRO A 60 22.93 -3.76 20.26
CA PRO A 60 21.51 -3.51 20.24
C PRO A 60 21.15 -2.58 19.09
N ALA A 61 20.00 -2.83 18.47
CA ALA A 61 19.52 -2.12 17.29
C ALA A 61 19.70 -0.61 17.48
N LYS A 62 20.55 -0.01 16.63
CA LYS A 62 20.72 1.44 16.48
C LYS A 62 19.34 2.08 16.58
N GLU A 63 19.15 2.96 17.56
CA GLU A 63 18.15 4.01 17.45
C GLU A 63 18.36 4.65 16.09
N THR A 64 17.39 4.48 15.19
CA THR A 64 17.51 5.02 13.83
C THR A 64 17.46 6.53 13.99
N ASP A 65 18.63 7.17 13.92
CA ASP A 65 18.79 8.62 14.07
C ASP A 65 17.82 9.33 13.12
N VAL A 66 16.75 9.91 13.69
CA VAL A 66 15.66 10.55 12.96
C VAL A 66 16.18 11.71 12.10
N SER A 67 17.34 12.28 12.47
CA SER A 67 18.03 13.33 11.72
C SER A 67 18.59 12.85 10.38
N ALA A 68 18.73 11.53 10.18
CA ALA A 68 19.19 10.93 8.92
C ALA A 68 18.08 10.85 7.85
N ALA A 69 16.84 11.20 8.17
CA ALA A 69 15.76 11.25 7.18
C ALA A 69 16.03 12.33 6.13
N LEU A 70 15.84 11.98 4.86
CA LEU A 70 16.00 12.93 3.76
C LEU A 70 14.93 14.03 3.85
N LYS A 71 15.36 15.28 3.65
CA LYS A 71 14.46 16.44 3.73
C LYS A 71 13.86 16.75 2.37
N ALA A 72 12.55 16.96 2.36
CA ALA A 72 11.78 17.43 1.23
C ALA A 72 12.14 18.90 0.90
N HIS A 73 11.64 19.39 -0.24
CA HIS A 73 11.82 20.79 -0.60
C HIS A 73 11.21 21.73 0.48
N PRO A 74 11.83 22.86 0.84
CA PRO A 74 11.35 23.74 1.93
C PRO A 74 9.91 24.26 1.78
N VAL A 75 9.40 24.32 0.54
CA VAL A 75 8.01 24.68 0.25
C VAL A 75 6.99 23.73 0.89
N SER A 76 7.40 22.49 1.21
CA SER A 76 6.57 21.51 1.93
C SER A 76 6.15 21.97 3.33
N ALA A 77 6.87 22.92 3.93
CA ALA A 77 6.53 23.50 5.24
C ALA A 77 5.62 24.73 5.15
N ASP A 78 5.23 25.18 3.95
CA ASP A 78 4.31 26.31 3.79
C ASP A 78 2.90 25.92 4.28
N PRO A 79 2.24 26.72 5.14
CA PRO A 79 0.85 26.49 5.55
C PRO A 79 -0.11 26.23 4.40
N ARG A 80 0.04 26.95 3.27
CA ARG A 80 -0.79 26.70 2.07
C ARG A 80 -0.57 25.31 1.50
N ARG A 81 0.69 24.83 1.53
CA ARG A 81 1.04 23.51 1.00
C ARG A 81 0.52 22.40 1.92
N ILE A 82 0.53 22.61 3.24
CA ILE A 82 0.01 21.64 4.21
C ILE A 82 -1.46 21.31 3.95
N GLU A 83 -2.30 22.31 3.67
CA GLU A 83 -3.72 22.08 3.36
C GLU A 83 -3.91 21.22 2.10
N ILE A 84 -3.16 21.53 1.03
CA ILE A 84 -3.18 20.78 -0.23
C ILE A 84 -2.67 19.35 -0.02
N ASP A 85 -1.59 19.19 0.74
CA ASP A 85 -1.00 17.88 1.04
C ASP A 85 -1.96 17.01 1.86
N ILE A 86 -2.75 17.58 2.78
CA ILE A 86 -3.77 16.84 3.55
C ILE A 86 -4.81 16.23 2.60
N GLU A 87 -5.39 17.04 1.70
CA GLU A 87 -6.40 16.57 0.76
C GLU A 87 -5.84 15.48 -0.18
N GLN A 88 -4.63 15.69 -0.70
CA GLN A 88 -3.99 14.74 -1.59
C GLN A 88 -3.62 13.44 -0.86
N ALA A 89 -3.07 13.53 0.36
CA ALA A 89 -2.73 12.37 1.18
C ALA A 89 -3.98 11.57 1.59
N GLN A 90 -5.09 12.24 1.95
CA GLN A 90 -6.37 11.58 2.19
C GLN A 90 -6.88 10.84 0.94
N GLY A 91 -6.80 11.48 -0.22
CA GLY A 91 -7.15 10.83 -1.49
C GLY A 91 -6.32 9.57 -1.74
N LEU A 92 -5.01 9.61 -1.45
CA LEU A 92 -4.13 8.45 -1.57
C LEU A 92 -4.48 7.35 -0.57
N VAL A 93 -4.78 7.70 0.69
CA VAL A 93 -5.23 6.75 1.72
C VAL A 93 -6.49 6.03 1.26
N CYS A 94 -7.53 6.77 0.83
CA CYS A 94 -8.79 6.19 0.34
C CYS A 94 -8.55 5.20 -0.80
N LYS A 95 -7.69 5.59 -1.75
CA LYS A 95 -7.38 4.77 -2.91
C LYS A 95 -6.62 3.50 -2.54
N LEU A 96 -5.52 3.62 -1.81
CA LEU A 96 -4.64 2.50 -1.47
C LEU A 96 -5.31 1.52 -0.53
N ASP A 97 -6.15 2.02 0.38
CA ASP A 97 -6.98 1.17 1.21
C ASP A 97 -7.97 0.35 0.36
N SER A 98 -8.63 0.98 -0.61
CA SER A 98 -9.58 0.30 -1.50
C SER A 98 -8.89 -0.79 -2.32
N GLU A 99 -7.69 -0.52 -2.85
CA GLU A 99 -6.85 -1.49 -3.57
C GLU A 99 -6.42 -2.67 -2.67
N LYS A 100 -6.19 -2.42 -1.37
CA LYS A 100 -5.74 -3.44 -0.40
C LYS A 100 -6.89 -4.11 0.37
N GLY A 101 -8.13 -3.66 0.16
CA GLY A 101 -9.32 -4.14 0.86
C GLY A 101 -9.34 -3.81 2.35
N ILE A 102 -8.85 -2.64 2.73
CA ILE A 102 -9.07 -2.05 4.06
C ILE A 102 -10.41 -1.33 3.96
N GLU A 103 -11.32 -1.48 4.93
CA GLU A 103 -12.67 -0.88 4.86
C GLU A 103 -12.88 0.19 5.95
N GLU A 104 -12.51 -0.11 7.19
CA GLU A 104 -12.75 0.75 8.35
C GLU A 104 -11.52 1.60 8.69
N ASN A 105 -11.35 2.74 8.01
CA ASN A 105 -10.27 3.68 8.30
C ASN A 105 -10.80 5.10 8.56
N ILE A 106 -10.65 5.56 9.80
CA ILE A 106 -11.07 6.91 10.22
C ILE A 106 -10.29 8.05 9.53
N LEU A 107 -9.12 7.75 8.96
CA LEU A 107 -8.25 8.72 8.29
C LEU A 107 -8.71 9.10 6.87
N ARG A 108 -9.71 8.40 6.31
CA ARG A 108 -10.25 8.69 4.97
C ARG A 108 -10.95 10.04 4.85
N GLY A 109 -11.28 10.67 5.97
CA GLY A 109 -12.19 11.79 6.00
C GLY A 109 -13.64 11.33 5.78
N SER A 110 -14.60 12.19 6.14
CA SER A 110 -16.02 11.87 5.91
C SER A 110 -16.30 11.86 4.40
N ASP A 111 -16.91 10.78 3.90
CA ASP A 111 -17.36 10.61 2.50
C ASP A 111 -18.28 11.76 2.01
N ASN A 112 -18.73 12.63 2.91
CA ASN A 112 -19.63 13.74 2.63
C ASN A 112 -19.05 14.88 1.78
N ASN A 113 -17.74 14.93 1.52
CA ASN A 113 -17.18 16.00 0.67
C ASN A 113 -17.52 15.87 -0.83
N LYS A 114 -18.14 14.77 -1.28
CA LYS A 114 -18.60 14.63 -2.68
C LYS A 114 -20.04 15.07 -2.93
N ILE A 115 -20.88 15.20 -1.90
CA ILE A 115 -22.34 15.45 -2.07
C ILE A 115 -22.69 16.94 -1.98
N ASN A 116 -21.81 17.80 -1.47
CA ASN A 116 -22.17 19.19 -1.18
C ASN A 116 -21.32 20.23 -1.91
N ARG A 117 -21.20 20.09 -3.24
CA ARG A 117 -20.58 21.14 -4.08
C ARG A 117 -21.53 22.28 -4.44
N ASP A 118 -22.80 22.16 -4.07
CA ASP A 118 -23.84 23.18 -4.28
C ASP A 118 -24.52 23.56 -2.96
N LYS A 119 -23.82 24.31 -2.09
CA LYS A 119 -24.34 25.48 -1.35
C LYS A 119 -23.49 25.82 -0.13
N SER A 120 -23.43 27.13 0.08
CA SER A 120 -23.13 27.86 1.32
C SER A 120 -21.67 27.94 1.77
N HIS A 121 -21.13 29.15 1.57
CA HIS A 121 -20.28 29.92 2.49
C HIS A 121 -19.27 29.13 3.34
N GLY A 122 -18.02 29.17 2.88
CA GLY A 122 -16.77 29.17 3.65
C GLY A 122 -16.82 28.65 5.08
N SER A 123 -16.49 27.38 5.26
CA SER A 123 -15.65 27.02 6.40
C SER A 123 -14.20 27.16 5.95
N LEU A 124 -13.55 28.25 6.35
CA LEU A 124 -12.11 28.50 6.21
C LEU A 124 -11.26 27.57 7.10
N THR A 125 -11.82 26.44 7.52
CA THR A 125 -11.23 25.51 8.49
C THR A 125 -10.90 24.24 7.72
N GLY A 126 -9.62 23.86 7.73
CA GLY A 126 -9.13 22.69 7.00
C GLY A 126 -9.79 21.37 7.45
N PRO A 127 -9.49 20.24 6.80
CA PRO A 127 -10.03 18.95 7.20
C PRO A 127 -9.67 18.63 8.66
N VAL A 128 -10.68 18.29 9.47
CA VAL A 128 -10.50 17.86 10.86
C VAL A 128 -10.96 16.41 11.00
N ILE A 129 -10.12 15.56 11.60
CA ILE A 129 -10.46 14.17 11.91
C ILE A 129 -10.61 14.01 13.42
N ILE A 130 -11.79 13.56 13.85
CA ILE A 130 -12.07 13.32 15.27
C ILE A 130 -11.76 11.85 15.59
N VAL A 131 -10.69 11.62 16.33
CA VAL A 131 -10.32 10.31 16.88
C VAL A 131 -11.02 10.12 18.22
N ARG A 132 -11.95 9.16 18.28
CA ARG A 132 -12.62 8.75 19.52
C ARG A 132 -11.87 7.56 20.11
N GLY A 133 -11.02 7.83 21.10
CA GLY A 133 -10.35 6.80 21.88
C GLY A 133 -11.23 6.22 22.98
N LEU A 134 -10.71 5.22 23.70
CA LEU A 134 -11.41 4.59 24.82
C LEU A 134 -11.65 5.56 25.98
N THR A 135 -10.73 6.51 26.19
CA THR A 135 -10.73 7.44 27.33
C THR A 135 -10.79 8.91 26.93
N THR A 136 -10.42 9.27 25.69
CA THR A 136 -10.27 10.65 25.24
C THR A 136 -10.71 10.84 23.79
N VAL A 137 -11.23 12.02 23.46
CA VAL A 137 -11.50 12.45 22.08
C VAL A 137 -10.42 13.43 21.66
N LYS A 138 -9.71 13.14 20.56
CA LYS A 138 -8.68 14.02 19.99
C LYS A 138 -9.11 14.48 18.59
N GLY A 139 -9.08 15.79 18.34
CA GLY A 139 -9.18 16.34 16.99
C GLY A 139 -7.79 16.43 16.37
N LEU A 140 -7.61 15.86 15.17
CA LEU A 140 -6.42 16.03 14.34
C LEU A 140 -6.71 17.07 13.27
N GLU A 141 -5.86 18.10 13.20
CA GLU A 141 -5.94 19.19 12.22
C GLU A 141 -4.53 19.62 11.81
N GLY A 142 -4.40 20.22 10.63
CA GLY A 142 -3.16 20.85 10.16
C GLY A 142 -1.99 19.88 10.11
N VAL A 143 -0.85 20.30 10.67
CA VAL A 143 0.41 19.54 10.62
C VAL A 143 0.28 18.17 11.28
N GLU A 144 -0.44 18.06 12.40
CA GLU A 144 -0.64 16.78 13.09
C GLU A 144 -1.45 15.79 12.25
N LEU A 145 -2.49 16.27 11.57
CA LEU A 145 -3.27 15.44 10.65
C LEU A 145 -2.41 14.98 9.47
N LEU A 146 -1.67 15.90 8.86
CA LEU A 146 -0.79 15.57 7.75
C LEU A 146 0.26 14.54 8.15
N ASP A 147 0.90 14.72 9.31
CA ASP A 147 1.91 13.79 9.82
C ASP A 147 1.33 12.40 10.09
N THR A 148 0.11 12.34 10.61
CA THR A 148 -0.61 11.08 10.80
C THR A 148 -0.87 10.38 9.45
N LEU A 149 -1.33 11.12 8.45
CA LEU A 149 -1.62 10.60 7.10
C LEU A 149 -0.36 10.08 6.41
N ILE A 150 0.73 10.85 6.37
CA ILE A 150 1.98 10.43 5.72
C ILE A 150 2.64 9.27 6.48
N THR A 151 2.49 9.20 7.80
CA THR A 151 2.96 8.05 8.59
C THR A 151 2.16 6.80 8.23
N TYR A 152 0.84 6.91 8.12
CA TYR A 152 -0.02 5.82 7.69
C TYR A 152 0.35 5.33 6.27
N LEU A 153 0.48 6.25 5.31
CA LEU A 153 0.90 5.96 3.94
C LEU A 153 2.25 5.20 3.90
N TRP A 154 3.21 5.62 4.72
CA TRP A 154 4.50 4.96 4.77
C TRP A 154 4.44 3.58 5.41
N ARG A 155 3.87 3.45 6.61
CA ARG A 155 3.89 2.20 7.40
C ARG A 155 2.97 1.13 6.83
N VAL A 156 1.78 1.51 6.37
CA VAL A 156 0.76 0.58 5.89
C VAL A 156 0.93 0.27 4.41
N HIS A 157 1.28 1.28 3.61
CA HIS A 157 1.30 1.16 2.16
C HIS A 157 2.69 1.18 1.53
N GLY A 158 3.73 1.52 2.28
CA GLY A 158 5.08 1.67 1.75
C GLY A 158 5.24 2.86 0.80
N LEU A 159 4.39 3.88 0.95
CA LEU A 159 4.38 5.09 0.13
C LEU A 159 5.12 6.21 0.86
N ASP A 160 6.24 6.65 0.28
CA ASP A 160 6.98 7.82 0.72
C ASP A 160 6.44 9.06 -0.01
N TYR A 161 5.60 9.82 0.69
CA TYR A 161 4.84 10.93 0.10
C TYR A 161 5.74 12.02 -0.47
N TYR A 162 6.71 12.49 0.31
CA TYR A 162 7.65 13.52 -0.13
C TYR A 162 8.79 12.97 -0.99
N GLY A 163 9.09 11.67 -0.87
CA GLY A 163 10.03 10.98 -1.75
C GLY A 163 9.50 10.73 -3.16
N MET A 164 8.19 10.85 -3.40
CA MET A 164 7.54 10.46 -4.66
C MET A 164 7.80 9.00 -5.04
N ILE A 165 7.82 8.11 -4.04
CA ILE A 165 8.16 6.69 -4.24
C ILE A 165 7.11 5.82 -3.56
N GLU A 166 6.66 4.77 -4.26
CA GLU A 166 5.87 3.67 -3.70
C GLU A 166 6.67 2.37 -3.82
N THR A 167 6.84 1.66 -2.71
CA THR A 167 7.54 0.37 -2.68
C THR A 167 6.67 -0.73 -2.07
N ASN A 168 6.83 -1.96 -2.55
CA ASN A 168 6.14 -3.12 -1.98
C ASN A 168 6.62 -3.44 -0.55
N GLU A 169 7.91 -3.24 -0.29
CA GLU A 169 8.54 -3.44 1.01
C GLU A 169 9.32 -2.19 1.40
N ALA A 170 8.63 -1.26 2.06
CA ALA A 170 9.27 -0.07 2.60
C ALA A 170 10.31 -0.43 3.66
N LYS A 171 11.47 0.22 3.58
CA LYS A 171 12.60 0.03 4.49
C LYS A 171 13.20 1.39 4.81
N GLY A 172 13.67 1.56 6.04
CA GLY A 172 14.33 2.78 6.49
C GLY A 172 13.36 3.91 6.82
N LEU A 173 13.75 5.12 6.43
CA LEU A 173 13.09 6.38 6.79
C LEU A 173 12.42 7.00 5.57
N ARG A 174 11.19 7.48 5.72
CA ARG A 174 10.53 8.32 4.70
C ARG A 174 11.14 9.72 4.66
N HIS A 175 10.91 10.44 3.58
CA HIS A 175 11.27 11.86 3.49
C HIS A 175 10.42 12.69 4.47
N VAL A 176 11.06 13.67 5.11
CA VAL A 176 10.44 14.59 6.09
C VAL A 176 10.44 16.02 5.57
N ARG A 177 9.53 16.88 6.06
CA ARG A 177 9.54 18.31 5.71
C ARG A 177 10.83 18.97 6.18
N ALA A 178 11.30 19.98 5.44
CA ALA A 178 12.44 20.77 5.89
C ALA A 178 12.04 21.71 7.04
N GLU A 179 12.91 21.84 8.04
CA GLU A 179 12.69 22.77 9.15
C GLU A 179 12.83 24.22 8.70
N GLY A 180 11.96 25.09 9.26
CA GLY A 180 11.57 26.42 8.77
C GLY A 180 12.62 27.53 8.72
N LYS A 181 13.88 27.27 8.37
CA LYS A 181 14.73 28.33 7.84
C LYS A 181 14.34 28.56 6.39
N ARG A 182 13.63 29.66 6.15
CA ARG A 182 13.53 30.29 4.82
C ARG A 182 14.94 30.66 4.35
N SER A 183 15.70 29.70 3.85
CA SER A 183 16.77 30.01 2.93
C SER A 183 16.10 30.55 1.69
N ASP A 184 16.54 31.71 1.24
CA ASP A 184 16.14 32.40 0.02
C ASP A 184 16.54 31.57 -1.22
N VAL A 185 15.96 30.38 -1.36
CA VAL A 185 16.09 29.51 -2.53
C VAL A 185 14.93 29.87 -3.44
N THR A 186 15.05 31.06 -4.00
CA THR A 186 14.28 31.54 -5.14
C THR A 186 14.59 30.62 -6.32
N GLY A 187 13.62 29.85 -6.80
CA GLY A 187 13.76 29.14 -8.08
C GLY A 187 12.75 28.03 -8.34
N ASN A 188 12.81 26.93 -7.59
CA ASN A 188 12.22 25.66 -8.06
C ASN A 188 11.05 25.14 -7.19
N GLY A 189 10.57 25.93 -6.23
CA GLY A 189 9.43 25.54 -5.38
C GLY A 189 8.19 25.16 -6.20
N SER A 190 7.79 26.02 -7.14
CA SER A 190 6.60 25.73 -7.97
C SER A 190 6.78 24.55 -8.92
N GLU A 191 8.02 24.28 -9.37
CA GLU A 191 8.32 23.11 -10.20
C GLU A 191 8.24 21.82 -9.38
N TRP A 192 8.77 21.85 -8.15
CA TRP A 192 8.68 20.73 -7.22
C TRP A 192 7.22 20.44 -6.85
N GLU A 193 6.42 21.46 -6.55
CA GLU A 193 4.98 21.31 -6.25
C GLU A 193 4.25 20.69 -7.44
N LYS A 194 4.43 21.24 -8.64
CA LYS A 194 3.82 20.69 -9.86
C LYS A 194 4.22 19.24 -10.11
N LYS A 195 5.48 18.89 -9.86
CA LYS A 195 5.99 17.53 -10.03
C LYS A 195 5.36 16.58 -9.02
N LEU A 196 5.33 16.96 -7.74
CA LEU A 196 4.71 16.20 -6.66
C LEU A 196 3.22 15.97 -6.94
N ASP A 197 2.51 17.03 -7.31
CA ASP A 197 1.08 16.97 -7.59
C ASP A 197 0.79 16.15 -8.84
N SER A 198 1.54 16.33 -9.92
CA SER A 198 1.35 15.53 -11.14
C SER A 198 1.58 14.05 -10.87
N HIS A 199 2.64 13.71 -10.12
CA HIS A 199 2.97 12.35 -9.75
C HIS A 199 1.83 11.69 -8.95
N TRP A 200 1.37 12.34 -7.89
CA TRP A 200 0.30 11.76 -7.06
C TRP A 200 -1.07 11.82 -7.72
N GLN A 201 -1.35 12.81 -8.57
CA GLN A 201 -2.58 12.83 -9.39
C GLN A 201 -2.60 11.69 -10.41
N GLU A 202 -1.48 11.38 -11.04
CA GLU A 202 -1.35 10.22 -11.91
C GLU A 202 -1.56 8.92 -11.12
N ARG A 203 -0.95 8.80 -9.93
CA ARG A 203 -1.18 7.65 -9.04
C ARG A 203 -2.65 7.53 -8.62
N LEU A 204 -3.33 8.65 -8.37
CA LEU A 204 -4.77 8.70 -8.04
C LEU A 204 -5.68 8.33 -9.21
N ARG A 205 -5.19 8.34 -10.46
CA ARG A 205 -5.95 7.89 -11.65
C ARG A 205 -5.59 6.49 -12.12
N SER A 206 -4.33 6.07 -11.92
CA SER A 206 -3.81 4.75 -12.34
C SER A 206 -4.17 3.61 -11.39
N GLN A 207 -4.10 2.36 -11.80
CA GLN A 207 -4.29 1.22 -10.90
C GLN A 207 -3.03 0.95 -10.08
N ASP A 208 -3.14 0.10 -9.06
CA ASP A 208 -2.00 -0.41 -8.28
C ASP A 208 -0.86 -0.89 -9.21
N PRO A 209 0.38 -0.37 -9.05
CA PRO A 209 1.51 -0.72 -9.92
C PRO A 209 1.75 -2.23 -10.03
N LEU A 210 1.58 -2.98 -8.94
CA LEU A 210 1.77 -4.43 -8.96
C LEU A 210 0.62 -5.13 -9.69
N GLU A 211 -0.61 -4.65 -9.56
CA GLU A 211 -1.74 -5.22 -10.31
C GLU A 211 -1.58 -4.98 -11.82
N LEU A 212 -1.12 -3.79 -12.21
CA LEU A 212 -0.79 -3.49 -13.61
C LEU A 212 0.27 -4.42 -14.17
N MET A 213 1.31 -4.74 -13.39
CA MET A 213 2.34 -5.69 -13.80
C MET A 213 1.82 -7.13 -13.94
N THR A 214 0.90 -7.57 -13.07
CA THR A 214 0.29 -8.90 -13.22
C THR A 214 -0.57 -9.04 -14.47
N ALA A 215 -1.15 -7.92 -14.94
CA ALA A 215 -2.03 -7.83 -16.11
C ALA A 215 -3.02 -9.00 -16.22
N LYS A 216 -3.62 -9.38 -15.08
CA LYS A 216 -4.47 -10.57 -14.95
C LYS A 216 -5.56 -10.63 -16.01
N ASP A 217 -6.22 -9.51 -16.27
CA ASP A 217 -7.30 -9.44 -17.26
C ASP A 217 -6.81 -9.74 -18.68
N LYS A 218 -5.57 -9.38 -19.03
CA LYS A 218 -4.96 -9.72 -20.33
C LYS A 218 -4.72 -11.22 -20.45
N ILE A 219 -4.20 -11.84 -19.39
CA ILE A 219 -3.97 -13.29 -19.35
C ILE A 219 -5.31 -14.03 -19.40
N ASP A 220 -6.30 -13.58 -18.64
CA ASP A 220 -7.63 -14.18 -18.60
C ASP A 220 -8.37 -14.06 -19.94
N ALA A 221 -8.25 -12.92 -20.63
CA ALA A 221 -8.78 -12.73 -21.98
C ALA A 221 -8.09 -13.67 -23.00
N ALA A 222 -6.77 -13.72 -22.98
CA ALA A 222 -6.00 -14.63 -23.84
C ALA A 222 -6.34 -16.11 -23.58
N ALA A 223 -6.55 -16.48 -22.31
CA ALA A 223 -6.99 -17.83 -21.94
C ALA A 223 -8.37 -18.16 -22.53
N ILE A 224 -9.32 -17.22 -22.46
CA ILE A 224 -10.67 -17.41 -23.02
C ILE A 224 -10.60 -17.58 -24.53
N GLU A 225 -9.80 -16.77 -25.23
CA GLU A 225 -9.59 -16.92 -26.67
C GLU A 225 -8.97 -18.28 -27.03
N ALA A 226 -7.96 -18.69 -26.25
CA ALA A 226 -7.30 -19.98 -26.42
C ALA A 226 -8.19 -21.19 -26.08
N PHE A 227 -9.28 -21.01 -25.30
CA PHE A 227 -10.23 -22.06 -25.01
C PHE A 227 -11.22 -22.34 -26.14
N ASN A 228 -11.43 -21.41 -27.08
CA ASN A 228 -12.42 -21.57 -28.15
C ASN A 228 -12.32 -22.92 -28.91
N PRO A 229 -11.12 -23.44 -29.27
CA PRO A 229 -10.98 -24.76 -29.91
C PRO A 229 -11.42 -25.94 -29.02
N PHE A 230 -11.43 -25.75 -27.70
CA PHE A 230 -11.81 -26.75 -26.70
C PHE A 230 -13.28 -26.64 -26.27
N VAL A 231 -14.08 -25.80 -26.93
CA VAL A 231 -15.53 -25.69 -26.69
C VAL A 231 -16.28 -26.30 -27.87
N ARG A 232 -16.85 -27.50 -27.66
CA ARG A 232 -17.62 -28.21 -28.68
C ARG A 232 -19.07 -27.76 -28.65
N LYS A 233 -19.55 -27.12 -29.72
CA LYS A 233 -20.96 -26.73 -29.85
C LYS A 233 -21.77 -27.88 -30.41
N ILE A 234 -22.73 -28.37 -29.65
CA ILE A 234 -23.56 -29.55 -29.95
C ILE A 234 -25.02 -29.09 -30.00
N ARG A 235 -25.75 -29.47 -31.05
CA ARG A 235 -27.19 -29.21 -31.17
C ARG A 235 -27.95 -30.29 -30.40
N ASP A 236 -28.82 -29.88 -29.49
CA ASP A 236 -29.70 -30.73 -28.70
C ASP A 236 -31.16 -30.50 -29.12
N GLU A 237 -31.90 -31.58 -29.36
CA GLU A 237 -33.27 -31.53 -29.89
C GLU A 237 -34.27 -30.88 -28.93
N LYS A 238 -34.00 -30.90 -27.61
CA LYS A 238 -34.92 -30.43 -26.57
C LYS A 238 -34.50 -29.08 -25.98
N TYR A 239 -33.20 -28.79 -25.96
CA TYR A 239 -32.64 -27.63 -25.27
C TYR A 239 -31.84 -26.68 -26.19
N GLY A 240 -31.90 -26.88 -27.51
CA GLY A 240 -31.25 -26.00 -28.48
C GLY A 240 -29.75 -26.23 -28.59
N TRP A 241 -28.92 -25.38 -27.98
CA TRP A 241 -27.45 -25.50 -28.05
C TRP A 241 -26.87 -25.95 -26.71
N LYS A 242 -26.08 -27.02 -26.73
CA LYS A 242 -25.23 -27.45 -25.62
C LYS A 242 -23.76 -27.27 -25.96
N TYR A 243 -22.94 -27.07 -24.94
CA TYR A 243 -21.51 -26.81 -25.07
C TYR A 243 -20.73 -27.88 -24.30
N GLY A 244 -19.94 -28.67 -25.00
CA GLY A 244 -19.13 -29.74 -24.44
C GLY A 244 -17.67 -29.33 -24.24
N CYS A 245 -17.05 -29.86 -23.19
CA CYS A 245 -15.60 -29.76 -23.01
C CYS A 245 -14.87 -30.58 -24.09
N GLY A 246 -13.87 -30.01 -24.72
CA GLY A 246 -13.01 -30.63 -25.73
C GLY A 246 -11.68 -31.17 -25.18
N ALA A 247 -11.45 -31.08 -23.88
CA ALA A 247 -10.24 -31.64 -23.27
C ALA A 247 -10.21 -33.17 -23.41
N LYS A 248 -9.00 -33.73 -23.57
CA LYS A 248 -8.80 -35.18 -23.73
C LYS A 248 -9.38 -35.91 -22.50
N GLY A 249 -10.22 -36.91 -22.74
CA GLY A 249 -10.86 -37.70 -21.68
C GLY A 249 -12.01 -37.00 -20.94
N CYS A 250 -12.44 -35.80 -21.35
CA CYS A 250 -13.56 -35.10 -20.74
C CYS A 250 -14.84 -35.17 -21.59
N THR A 251 -15.95 -35.54 -20.96
CA THR A 251 -17.28 -35.72 -21.61
C THR A 251 -18.35 -34.78 -21.07
N LYS A 252 -17.98 -33.80 -20.23
CA LYS A 252 -18.95 -32.89 -19.60
C LYS A 252 -19.59 -31.95 -20.61
N LEU A 253 -20.90 -31.76 -20.47
CA LEU A 253 -21.74 -30.88 -21.27
C LEU A 253 -22.37 -29.79 -20.39
N PHE A 254 -22.55 -28.62 -20.97
CA PHE A 254 -23.05 -27.42 -20.30
C PHE A 254 -24.06 -26.69 -21.18
N HIS A 255 -24.88 -25.82 -20.58
CA HIS A 255 -25.88 -25.04 -21.29
C HIS A 255 -25.33 -23.73 -21.88
N ALA A 256 -24.13 -23.28 -21.48
CA ALA A 256 -23.46 -22.10 -22.04
C ALA A 256 -21.94 -22.30 -22.12
N ALA A 257 -21.30 -21.61 -23.08
CA ALA A 257 -19.85 -21.69 -23.30
C ALA A 257 -19.03 -21.21 -22.09
N GLU A 258 -19.52 -20.21 -21.35
CA GLU A 258 -18.85 -19.67 -20.15
C GLU A 258 -18.65 -20.74 -19.06
N PHE A 259 -19.58 -21.69 -18.94
CA PHE A 259 -19.43 -22.79 -17.99
C PHE A 259 -18.35 -23.78 -18.44
N VAL A 260 -18.14 -23.95 -19.75
CA VAL A 260 -17.02 -24.72 -20.28
C VAL A 260 -15.70 -24.03 -19.97
N HIS A 261 -15.60 -22.70 -20.13
CA HIS A 261 -14.40 -21.93 -19.77
C HIS A 261 -14.07 -22.07 -18.28
N LYS A 262 -15.06 -21.88 -17.40
CA LYS A 262 -14.89 -22.08 -15.95
C LYS A 262 -14.48 -23.52 -15.62
N HIS A 263 -15.07 -24.51 -16.30
CA HIS A 263 -14.73 -25.90 -16.13
C HIS A 263 -13.29 -26.23 -16.56
N LEU A 264 -12.84 -25.70 -17.71
CA LEU A 264 -11.47 -25.85 -18.20
C LEU A 264 -10.46 -25.29 -17.19
N LYS A 265 -10.70 -24.08 -16.66
CA LYS A 265 -9.85 -23.48 -15.62
C LYS A 265 -9.75 -24.31 -14.33
N LEU A 266 -10.84 -24.95 -13.91
CA LEU A 266 -10.90 -25.66 -12.62
C LEU A 266 -10.52 -27.14 -12.70
N LYS A 267 -10.76 -27.80 -13.85
CA LYS A 267 -10.59 -29.26 -14.00
C LYS A 267 -9.52 -29.65 -15.00
N HIS A 268 -9.01 -28.72 -15.80
CA HIS A 268 -7.93 -28.95 -16.76
C HIS A 268 -6.82 -27.88 -16.61
N PRO A 269 -6.25 -27.70 -15.41
CA PRO A 269 -5.30 -26.63 -15.14
C PRO A 269 -4.03 -26.73 -15.99
N GLU A 270 -3.56 -27.95 -16.28
CA GLU A 270 -2.38 -28.18 -17.12
C GLU A 270 -2.57 -27.61 -18.54
N LEU A 271 -3.75 -27.81 -19.13
CA LEU A 271 -4.10 -27.27 -20.43
C LEU A 271 -4.14 -25.73 -20.40
N VAL A 272 -4.64 -25.14 -19.31
CA VAL A 272 -4.65 -23.68 -19.16
C VAL A 272 -3.23 -23.11 -19.10
N VAL A 273 -2.33 -23.75 -18.34
CA VAL A 273 -0.93 -23.34 -18.25
C VAL A 273 -0.25 -23.42 -19.62
N GLU A 274 -0.43 -24.52 -20.36
CA GLU A 274 0.12 -24.67 -21.70
C GLU A 274 -0.35 -23.56 -22.65
N LEU A 275 -1.66 -23.30 -22.68
CA LEU A 275 -2.26 -22.30 -23.57
C LEU A 275 -1.91 -20.86 -23.21
N THR A 276 -1.63 -20.56 -21.95
CA THR A 276 -1.33 -19.21 -21.46
C THR A 276 0.17 -18.95 -21.26
N SER A 277 1.03 -19.98 -21.42
CA SER A 277 2.48 -19.91 -21.25
C SER A 277 3.12 -18.78 -22.05
N LYS A 278 2.89 -18.75 -23.37
CA LYS A 278 3.47 -17.75 -24.28
C LYS A 278 3.12 -16.32 -23.89
N VAL A 279 1.86 -16.07 -23.53
CA VAL A 279 1.39 -14.73 -23.14
C VAL A 279 1.97 -14.33 -21.79
N SER A 280 2.09 -15.28 -20.87
CA SER A 280 2.68 -15.05 -19.55
C SER A 280 4.20 -14.76 -19.64
N GLU A 281 4.92 -15.50 -20.49
CA GLU A 281 6.35 -15.30 -20.74
C GLU A 281 6.64 -13.97 -21.43
N GLU A 282 5.85 -13.62 -22.45
CA GLU A 282 5.96 -12.31 -23.12
C GLU A 282 5.70 -11.16 -22.12
N LEU A 283 4.64 -11.28 -21.30
CA LEU A 283 4.35 -10.28 -20.28
C LEU A 283 5.49 -10.17 -19.26
N TYR A 284 6.06 -11.29 -18.83
CA TYR A 284 7.23 -11.31 -17.95
C TYR A 284 8.42 -10.57 -18.57
N PHE A 285 8.74 -10.86 -19.83
CA PHE A 285 9.83 -10.21 -20.55
C PHE A 285 9.61 -8.69 -20.69
N GLN A 286 8.41 -8.27 -21.09
CA GLN A 286 8.04 -6.85 -21.21
C GLN A 286 8.13 -6.11 -19.88
N ASN A 287 7.75 -6.76 -18.78
CA ASN A 287 7.86 -6.19 -17.44
C ASN A 287 9.31 -6.08 -16.96
N TYR A 288 10.19 -7.01 -17.37
CA TYR A 288 11.61 -6.99 -17.02
C TYR A 288 12.39 -5.94 -17.80
N MET A 289 12.03 -5.70 -19.06
CA MET A 289 12.72 -4.74 -19.93
C MET A 289 12.33 -3.27 -19.69
N LYS A 290 11.30 -3.02 -18.86
CA LYS A 290 10.89 -1.68 -18.42
C LYS A 290 11.68 -1.21 -17.22
#